data_AF-A0A7C6U2A7-F1
#
_entry.id   AF-A0A7C6U2A7-F1
#
_cell.length_a   1.000
_cell.length_b   1.000
_cell.length_c   1.000
_cell.angle_alpha   90.00
_cell.angle_beta   90.00
_cell.angle_gamma   90.00
#
_symmetry.space_group_name_H-M   'P 1'
#
loop_
_entity.id
_entity.type
_entity.pdbx_description
1 polymer ?
#
loop_
_entity_poly.entity_id
_entity_poly.type
_entity_poly.pdbx_seq_one_letter_code
_entity_poly.pdbx_strand_id
1 'polypeptide(L)'
;MQGETINSRMRTDLAIEAREMLLKEPQEEIQGVELDSKEEEGVKISRVRIKTPEAAERMGKKMGNYVTLEAPGLKEKDSVLQEKVSQLLAWELAEVMQLDKEAKRTVLV
;
A
#
# COMPACT_ATOMS: atom_id res chain seq x y z
N MET A 1 0.76 -32.87 -8.07
CA MET A 1 -0.32 -32.12 -8.74
C MET A 1 -0.01 -30.65 -8.50
N GLN A 2 0.43 -29.95 -9.55
CA GLN A 2 0.79 -28.54 -9.46
C GLN A 2 -0.51 -27.77 -9.29
N GLY A 3 -0.69 -27.16 -8.11
CA GLY A 3 -1.82 -26.27 -7.88
C GLY A 3 -1.69 -25.08 -8.82
N GLU A 4 -2.70 -24.92 -9.67
CA GLU A 4 -2.89 -23.74 -10.50
C GLU A 4 -2.79 -22.51 -9.59
N THR A 5 -1.68 -21.77 -9.69
CA THR A 5 -1.57 -20.42 -9.17
C THR A 5 -2.59 -19.61 -9.94
N ILE A 6 -3.80 -19.47 -9.40
CA ILE A 6 -4.75 -18.47 -9.85
C ILE A 6 -4.09 -17.10 -9.65
N ASN A 7 -3.35 -16.67 -10.67
CA ASN A 7 -2.80 -15.32 -10.76
C ASN A 7 -3.97 -14.39 -11.09
N SER A 8 -4.89 -14.28 -10.14
CA SER A 8 -5.99 -13.34 -10.15
C SER A 8 -5.40 -11.99 -9.76
N ARG A 9 -4.65 -11.37 -10.66
CA ARG A 9 -4.49 -9.92 -10.65
C ARG A 9 -5.84 -9.34 -11.04
N MET A 10 -6.82 -9.41 -10.13
CA MET A 10 -7.97 -8.54 -10.21
C MET A 10 -7.39 -7.13 -10.24
N ARG A 11 -7.55 -6.44 -11.36
CA ARG A 11 -7.04 -5.08 -11.51
C ARG A 11 -7.88 -4.18 -10.62
N THR A 12 -7.23 -3.55 -9.68
CA THR A 12 -7.83 -2.59 -8.75
C THR A 12 -7.29 -1.20 -9.07
N ASP A 13 -7.76 -0.18 -8.36
CA ASP A 13 -7.26 1.18 -8.50
C ASP A 13 -6.12 1.48 -7.51
N LEU A 14 -5.33 0.47 -7.11
CA LEU A 14 -4.22 0.68 -6.19
C LEU A 14 -3.09 1.53 -6.80
N ALA A 15 -2.42 2.32 -5.95
CA ALA A 15 -1.29 3.15 -6.36
C ALA A 15 -0.09 2.33 -6.84
N ILE A 16 0.14 1.17 -6.22
CA ILE A 16 1.21 0.25 -6.63
C ILE A 16 0.95 -0.30 -8.05
N GLU A 17 -0.30 -0.63 -8.37
CA GLU A 17 -0.68 -1.11 -9.71
C GLU A 17 -0.50 -0.02 -10.77
N ALA A 18 -0.95 1.21 -10.49
CA ALA A 18 -0.77 2.33 -11.41
C ALA A 18 0.71 2.61 -11.71
N ARG A 19 1.59 2.49 -10.71
CA ARG A 19 3.05 2.56 -10.92
C ARG A 19 3.52 1.44 -11.84
N GLU A 20 3.16 0.19 -11.54
CA GLU A 20 3.59 -0.97 -12.33
C GLU A 20 3.13 -0.91 -13.80
N MET A 21 1.98 -0.28 -14.08
CA MET A 21 1.49 -0.12 -15.45
C MET A 21 2.29 0.87 -16.29
N LEU A 22 2.97 1.83 -15.65
CA LEU A 22 3.76 2.87 -16.32
C LEU A 22 5.21 2.44 -16.56
N LEU A 23 5.68 1.44 -15.83
CA LEU A 23 7.05 0.97 -15.89
C LEU A 23 7.16 -0.21 -16.85
N LYS A 24 8.22 -0.21 -17.66
CA LYS A 24 8.54 -1.37 -18.51
C LYS A 24 9.30 -2.42 -17.73
N GLU A 25 10.11 -1.97 -16.77
CA GLU A 25 10.92 -2.82 -15.91
C GLU A 25 10.67 -2.48 -14.43
N PRO A 26 10.70 -3.45 -13.50
CA PRO A 26 10.38 -3.21 -12.08
C PRO A 26 11.29 -2.18 -11.39
N GLN A 27 12.54 -2.06 -11.87
CA GLN A 27 13.58 -1.17 -11.33
C GLN A 27 13.49 0.25 -11.88
N GLU A 28 12.64 0.50 -12.88
CA GLU A 28 12.47 1.82 -13.45
C GLU A 28 11.78 2.75 -12.43
N GLU A 29 12.26 3.98 -12.32
CA GLU A 29 11.74 4.97 -11.39
C GLU A 29 10.85 5.98 -12.13
N ILE A 30 9.73 6.33 -11.51
CA ILE A 30 8.91 7.44 -11.99
C ILE A 30 9.36 8.68 -11.22
N GLN A 31 9.92 9.66 -11.93
CA GLN A 31 10.30 10.92 -11.33
C GLN A 31 9.11 11.54 -10.57
N GLY A 32 9.33 11.90 -9.30
CA GLY A 32 8.28 12.44 -8.42
C GLY A 32 7.44 11.38 -7.71
N VAL A 33 7.74 10.08 -7.87
CA VAL A 33 7.13 8.98 -7.12
C VAL A 33 8.21 8.25 -6.33
N GLU A 34 8.00 8.08 -5.03
CA GLU A 34 8.81 7.19 -4.19
C GLU A 34 8.05 5.91 -3.89
N LEU A 35 8.76 4.78 -3.93
CA LEU A 35 8.26 3.49 -3.50
C LEU A 35 9.15 2.98 -2.36
N ASP A 36 8.51 2.57 -1.28
CA ASP A 36 9.13 1.81 -0.19
C ASP A 36 8.30 0.56 0.07
N SER A 37 8.94 -0.58 0.23
CA SER A 37 8.26 -1.85 0.53
C SER A 37 8.99 -2.61 1.61
N LYS A 38 8.20 -3.20 2.51
CA LYS A 38 8.69 -4.12 3.53
C LYS A 38 7.79 -5.33 3.63
N GLU A 39 8.37 -6.46 3.95
CA GLU A 39 7.65 -7.69 4.27
C GLU A 39 7.90 -8.00 5.73
N GLU A 40 6.82 -8.16 6.49
CA GLU A 40 6.88 -8.40 7.93
C GLU A 40 5.84 -9.46 8.28
N GLU A 41 6.31 -10.61 8.74
CA GLU A 41 5.46 -11.67 9.31
C GLU A 41 4.27 -12.09 8.41
N GLY A 42 4.52 -12.25 7.10
CA GLY A 42 3.49 -12.66 6.14
C GLY A 42 2.56 -11.54 5.66
N VAL A 43 2.87 -10.29 6.02
CA VAL A 43 2.21 -9.09 5.51
C VAL A 43 3.21 -8.28 4.70
N LYS A 44 2.87 -7.99 3.44
CA LYS A 44 3.64 -7.08 2.59
C LYS A 44 3.04 -5.68 2.65
N ILE A 45 3.84 -4.71 3.03
CA ILE A 45 3.48 -3.30 3.12
C ILE A 45 4.19 -2.57 1.99
N SER A 46 3.41 -1.89 1.14
CA SER A 46 3.91 -1.05 0.06
C SER A 46 3.47 0.39 0.28
N ARG A 47 4.41 1.33 0.23
CA ARG A 47 4.19 2.76 0.43
C ARG A 47 4.57 3.50 -0.83
N VAL A 48 3.59 4.11 -1.49
CA VAL A 48 3.79 4.95 -2.67
C VAL A 48 3.56 6.40 -2.27
N ARG A 49 4.56 7.26 -2.49
CA ARG A 49 4.46 8.71 -2.24
C ARG A 49 4.54 9.46 -3.55
N ILE A 50 3.46 10.14 -3.92
CA ILE A 50 3.39 10.97 -5.12
C ILE A 50 3.65 12.42 -4.71
N LYS A 51 4.81 12.95 -5.11
CA LYS A 51 5.35 14.23 -4.63
C LYS A 51 5.21 15.39 -5.60
N THR A 52 4.95 15.14 -6.88
CA THR A 52 4.85 16.22 -7.89
C THR A 52 3.55 16.15 -8.69
N PRO A 53 3.07 17.28 -9.24
CA PRO A 53 1.87 17.31 -10.09
C PRO A 53 2.00 16.46 -11.35
N GLU A 54 3.18 16.43 -11.98
CA GLU A 54 3.44 15.65 -13.18
C GLU A 54 3.38 14.15 -12.88
N ALA A 55 3.90 13.74 -11.72
CA ALA A 55 3.77 12.37 -11.24
C ALA A 55 2.30 12.02 -10.98
N ALA A 56 1.52 12.94 -10.40
CA ALA A 56 0.10 12.73 -10.16
C ALA A 56 -0.71 12.54 -11.44
N GLU A 57 -0.42 13.35 -12.46
CA GLU A 57 -1.04 13.23 -13.80
C GLU A 57 -0.65 11.90 -14.46
N ARG A 58 0.65 11.57 -14.48
CA ARG A 58 1.13 10.30 -15.05
C ARG A 58 0.53 9.08 -14.35
N MET A 59 0.46 9.12 -13.02
CA MET A 59 -0.10 8.05 -12.18
C MET A 59 -1.62 7.96 -12.24
N GLY A 60 -2.32 9.00 -12.73
CA GLY A 60 -3.77 9.12 -12.63
C GLY A 60 -4.27 9.14 -11.18
N LYS A 61 -3.45 9.61 -10.24
CA LYS A 61 -3.73 9.65 -8.80
C LYS A 61 -3.27 10.97 -8.22
N LYS A 62 -3.99 11.49 -7.24
CA LYS A 62 -3.62 12.76 -6.59
C LYS A 62 -2.26 12.64 -5.89
N MET A 63 -1.59 13.76 -5.70
CA MET A 63 -0.43 13.83 -4.82
C MET A 63 -0.82 13.39 -3.41
N GLY A 64 0.04 12.61 -2.75
CA GLY A 64 -0.27 12.05 -1.44
C GLY A 64 0.49 10.78 -1.12
N ASN A 65 0.18 10.23 0.05
CA ASN A 65 0.73 8.97 0.55
C ASN A 65 -0.30 7.86 0.38
N TYR A 66 0.11 6.77 -0.25
CA TYR A 66 -0.71 5.59 -0.48
C TYR A 66 -0.04 4.41 0.18
N VAL A 67 -0.76 3.71 1.04
CA VAL A 67 -0.25 2.52 1.74
C VAL A 67 -1.13 1.34 1.37
N THR A 68 -0.51 0.22 1.02
CA THR A 68 -1.18 -1.04 0.69
C THR A 68 -0.63 -2.13 1.60
N LEU A 69 -1.52 -2.81 2.33
CA LEU A 69 -1.22 -3.99 3.13
C LEU A 69 -1.74 -5.22 2.39
N GLU A 70 -0.84 -6.09 1.95
CA GLU A 70 -1.16 -7.38 1.34
C GLU A 70 -0.95 -8.48 2.38
N ALA A 71 -2.03 -9.06 2.88
CA ALA A 71 -2.01 -10.13 3.89
C ALA A 71 -2.85 -11.33 3.42
N PRO A 72 -2.32 -12.20 2.53
CA PRO A 72 -3.11 -13.27 1.91
C PRO A 72 -3.69 -14.27 2.92
N GLY A 73 -2.97 -14.50 4.04
CA GLY A 73 -3.40 -15.40 5.12
C GLY A 73 -4.65 -14.95 5.88
N LEU A 74 -5.11 -13.69 5.72
CA LEU A 74 -6.35 -13.23 6.37
C LEU A 74 -7.59 -14.04 5.94
N LYS A 75 -7.55 -14.63 4.74
CA LYS A 75 -8.62 -15.48 4.22
C LYS A 75 -8.84 -16.74 5.07
N GLU A 76 -7.82 -17.17 5.81
CA GLU A 76 -7.82 -18.40 6.60
C GLU A 76 -8.39 -18.20 8.01
N LYS A 77 -8.89 -16.99 8.34
CA LYS A 77 -9.39 -16.62 9.68
C LYS A 77 -8.35 -16.80 10.80
N ASP A 78 -7.08 -16.64 10.46
CA ASP A 78 -5.99 -16.61 11.43
C ASP A 78 -6.12 -15.35 12.32
N SER A 79 -6.49 -15.55 13.58
CA SER A 79 -6.69 -14.45 14.54
C SER A 79 -5.38 -13.76 14.94
N VAL A 80 -4.25 -14.48 14.89
CA VAL A 80 -2.93 -13.91 15.17
C VAL A 80 -2.54 -12.95 14.06
N LEU A 81 -2.74 -13.37 12.80
CA LEU A 81 -2.48 -12.52 11.65
C LEU A 81 -3.43 -11.30 11.61
N GLN A 82 -4.71 -11.47 11.97
CA GLN A 82 -5.67 -10.36 12.06
C GLN A 82 -5.22 -9.28 13.07
N GLU A 83 -4.80 -9.70 14.26
CA GLU A 83 -4.27 -8.79 15.28
C GLU A 83 -3.03 -8.06 14.76
N LYS A 84 -2.10 -8.78 14.14
CA LYS A 84 -0.89 -8.19 13.56
C LYS A 84 -1.20 -7.17 12.45
N VAL A 85 -2.09 -7.50 11.52
CA VAL A 85 -2.51 -6.57 10.45
C VAL A 85 -3.17 -5.33 11.05
N SER A 86 -3.95 -5.48 12.11
CA SER A 86 -4.59 -4.36 12.80
C SER A 86 -3.55 -3.42 13.43
N GLN A 87 -2.51 -3.96 14.06
CA GLN A 87 -1.40 -3.16 14.60
C GLN A 87 -0.59 -2.45 13.51
N LEU A 88 -0.26 -3.17 12.43
CA LEU A 88 0.44 -2.59 11.28
C LEU A 88 -0.39 -1.46 10.64
N LEU A 89 -1.69 -1.67 10.44
CA LEU A 89 -2.60 -0.65 9.93
C LEU A 89 -2.63 0.57 10.85
N ALA A 90 -2.70 0.38 12.17
CA ALA A 90 -2.70 1.46 13.14
C ALA A 90 -1.39 2.28 13.08
N TRP A 91 -0.24 1.61 12.94
CA TRP A 91 1.05 2.30 12.76
C TRP A 91 1.11 3.09 11.46
N GLU A 92 0.75 2.48 10.33
CA GLU A 92 0.76 3.17 9.04
C GLU A 92 -0.21 4.36 9.01
N LEU A 93 -1.39 4.22 9.63
CA LEU A 93 -2.36 5.29 9.73
C LEU A 93 -1.82 6.45 10.58
N ALA A 94 -1.18 6.17 11.71
CA ALA A 94 -0.57 7.18 12.57
C ALA A 94 0.53 7.96 11.84
N GLU A 95 1.38 7.27 11.07
CA GLU A 95 2.43 7.86 10.25
C GLU A 95 1.84 8.77 9.14
N VAL A 96 0.84 8.27 8.40
CA VAL A 96 0.20 9.04 7.31
C VAL A 96 -0.50 10.28 7.84
N MET A 97 -1.19 10.16 8.97
CA MET A 97 -1.94 11.26 9.57
C MET A 97 -1.06 12.22 10.38
N GLN A 98 0.22 11.90 10.61
CA GLN A 98 1.11 12.64 11.51
C GLN A 98 0.38 13.00 12.81
N LEU A 99 -0.17 11.97 13.47
CA LEU A 99 -0.93 12.16 14.70
C LEU A 99 0.02 12.46 15.85
N ASP A 100 0.00 13.70 16.33
CA ASP A 100 0.55 14.02 17.64
C ASP A 100 -0.31 13.34 18.71
N LYS A 101 0.31 12.77 19.74
CA LYS A 101 -0.38 12.02 20.81
C LYS A 101 -1.48 12.84 21.54
N GLU A 102 -1.46 14.16 21.39
CA GLU A 102 -2.39 15.08 22.04
C GLU A 102 -3.37 15.76 21.06
N ALA A 103 -3.24 15.53 19.75
CA ALA A 103 -4.08 16.18 18.74
C ALA A 103 -5.49 15.58 18.71
N LYS A 104 -6.50 16.37 19.10
CA LYS A 104 -7.91 16.04 18.90
C LYS A 104 -8.32 16.37 17.47
N ARG A 105 -8.57 15.36 16.65
CA ARG A 105 -9.07 15.50 15.28
C ARG A 105 -10.35 14.69 15.13
N THR A 106 -11.36 15.29 14.52
CA THR A 106 -12.57 14.56 14.11
C THR A 106 -12.24 13.78 12.85
N VAL A 107 -12.47 12.46 12.88
CA VAL A 107 -12.25 11.55 11.75
C VAL A 107 -13.60 10.98 11.36
N LEU A 108 -13.91 10.99 10.05
CA LEU A 108 -15.03 10.25 9.49
C LEU A 108 -14.46 8.93 8.95
N VAL A 109 -15.01 7.82 9.43
CA VAL A 109 -14.68 6.46 8.99
C VAL A 109 -15.87 5.89 8.24
#